data_AF-A0A4R4NIF9-F1
#
_entry.id   AF-A0A4R4NIF9-F1
#
_cell.length_a   1.000
_cell.length_b   1.000
_cell.length_c   1.000
_cell.angle_alpha   90.00
_cell.angle_beta   90.00
_cell.angle_gamma   90.00
#
_symmetry.space_group_name_H-M   'P 1'
#
loop_
_entity.id
_entity.type
_entity.pdbx_description
1 polymer ?
#
loop_
_entity_poly.entity_id
_entity_poly.type
_entity_poly.pdbx_seq_one_letter_code
_entity_poly.pdbx_strand_id
1 'polypeptide(L)' 'MDLSKAVWRKASRSTSNGGNCVEVASVPGTTAIRDSKDPSGPKLIMSHNDFRRFTEILKNL' A
#
# COMPACT_ATOMS: atom_id res chain seq x y z
N MET A 1 -0.75 -10.79 -11.12
CA MET A 1 -0.42 -9.40 -11.49
C MET A 1 1.09 -9.26 -11.45
N ASP A 2 1.73 -8.75 -12.50
CA ASP A 2 3.15 -8.38 -12.45
C ASP A 2 3.27 -6.98 -11.84
N LEU A 3 4.04 -6.85 -10.75
CA LEU A 3 4.29 -5.60 -10.02
C LEU A 3 5.77 -5.18 -10.10
N SER A 4 6.57 -5.83 -10.94
CA SER A 4 8.01 -5.56 -11.09
C SER A 4 8.33 -4.10 -11.45
N LYS A 5 7.42 -3.44 -12.18
CA LYS A 5 7.52 -2.03 -12.60
C LYS A 5 6.69 -1.07 -11.75
N ALA A 6 6.09 -1.54 -10.67
CA ALA A 6 5.26 -0.69 -9.82
C ALA A 6 6.11 0.37 -9.10
N VAL A 7 5.65 1.63 -9.13
CA VAL A 7 6.30 2.72 -8.41
C VAL A 7 5.73 2.79 -7.00
N TRP A 8 6.50 2.30 -6.03
CA TRP A 8 6.10 2.25 -4.63
C TRP A 8 6.33 3.58 -3.93
N ARG A 9 5.31 4.04 -3.21
CA ARG A 9 5.36 5.23 -2.36
C ARG A 9 5.21 4.83 -0.91
N LYS A 10 6.22 5.20 -0.11
CA LYS A 10 6.21 5.05 1.34
C LYS A 10 5.41 6.19 1.99
N ALA A 11 4.68 5.90 3.06
CA ALA A 11 4.01 6.94 3.83
C ALA A 11 5.03 7.89 4.48
N SER A 12 4.77 9.19 4.48
CA SER A 12 5.66 10.19 5.08
C SER A 12 5.81 10.05 6.60
N ARG A 13 4.88 9.34 7.26
CA ARG A 13 4.90 9.06 8.70
C ARG A 13 5.65 7.77 9.06
N SER A 14 6.19 7.04 8.08
CA SER A 14 7.03 5.88 8.31
C SER A 14 8.41 6.33 8.80
N THR A 15 8.72 6.09 10.08
CA THR A 15 10.02 6.38 10.68
C THR A 15 10.84 5.10 10.90
N SER A 16 12.16 5.23 10.98
CA SER A 16 13.09 4.13 11.26
C SER A 16 12.95 3.54 12.67
N ASN A 17 12.28 4.23 13.59
CA ASN A 17 12.17 3.85 15.01
C ASN A 17 10.99 2.90 15.30
N GLY A 18 10.75 1.93 14.43
CA GLY A 18 9.79 0.84 14.73
C GLY A 18 8.35 1.08 14.28
N GLY A 19 8.07 2.07 13.44
CA GLY A 19 6.74 2.24 12.84
C GLY A 19 6.29 1.03 12.01
N ASN A 20 4.96 0.82 11.92
CA ASN A 20 4.35 -0.13 10.98
C ASN A 20 4.36 0.52 9.58
N CYS A 21 5.40 0.24 8.80
CA CYS A 21 5.68 0.95 7.55
C CYS A 21 4.97 0.28 6.37
N VAL A 22 4.03 0.99 5.75
CA VAL A 22 3.29 0.52 4.57
C VAL A 22 3.74 1.31 3.33
N GLU A 23 3.87 0.60 2.22
CA GLU A 23 4.06 1.17 0.89
C GLU A 23 2.86 0.89 0.00
N VAL A 24 2.51 1.85 -0.84
CA VAL A 24 1.42 1.74 -1.82
C VAL A 24 1.91 2.04 -3.22
N ALA A 25 1.39 1.32 -4.20
CA ALA A 25 1.62 1.60 -5.62
C ALA A 25 0.29 1.67 -6.38
N SER A 26 0.16 2.70 -7.22
CA SER A 26 -0.91 2.76 -8.21
C SER A 26 -0.43 2.02 -9.45
N VAL A 27 -1.20 1.02 -9.86
CA VAL A 27 -0.98 0.23 -11.08
C VAL A 27 -2.30 0.20 -11.87
N PRO A 28 -2.30 -0.13 -13.18
CA PRO A 28 -3.52 -0.06 -13.97
C PRO A 28 -4.69 -0.81 -13.32
N GLY A 29 -5.75 -0.06 -12.99
CA GLY A 29 -7.00 -0.56 -12.41
C GLY A 29 -6.97 -0.95 -10.92
N THR A 30 -5.82 -0.97 -10.26
CA THR A 30 -5.71 -1.45 -8.88
C THR A 30 -4.68 -0.69 -8.03
N THR A 31 -4.91 -0.68 -6.73
CA THR A 31 -3.91 -0.28 -5.73
C THR A 31 -3.26 -1.54 -5.16
N ALA A 32 -1.93 -1.58 -5.19
CA ALA A 32 -1.16 -2.60 -4.50
C ALA A 32 -0.59 -2.03 -3.19
N ILE A 33 -0.65 -2.82 -2.12
CA ILE A 33 -0.20 -2.48 -0.77
C ILE A 33 0.78 -3.56 -0.30
N ARG A 34 1.91 -3.15 0.29
CA ARG A 34 2.88 -4.10 0.85
C ARG A 34 3.46 -3.60 2.18
N ASP A 35 4.01 -4.52 2.95
CA ASP A 35 4.88 -4.20 4.07
C ASP A 35 6.22 -3.68 3.53
N SER A 36 6.65 -2.51 4.01
CA SER A 36 7.97 -1.95 3.66
C SER A 36 9.12 -2.79 4.20
N LYS A 37 8.89 -3.55 5.28
CA LYS A 37 9.89 -4.41 5.94
C LYS A 37 10.04 -5.76 5.27
N ASP A 38 9.03 -6.20 4.52
CA ASP A 38 9.07 -7.40 3.70
C ASP A 38 8.54 -7.12 2.27
N PRO A 39 9.34 -6.45 1.41
CA PRO A 39 8.93 -6.14 0.04
C PRO A 39 8.66 -7.38 -0.83
N SER A 40 9.23 -8.52 -0.46
CA SER A 40 9.09 -9.80 -1.16
C SER A 40 7.87 -10.58 -0.71
N GLY A 41 7.37 -10.32 0.50
CA GLY A 41 6.18 -10.93 1.09
C GLY A 41 4.87 -10.66 0.34
N PRO A 42 3.73 -11.10 0.90
CA PRO A 42 2.42 -10.95 0.26
C PRO A 42 2.05 -9.49 -0.01
N LYS A 43 1.34 -9.25 -1.12
CA LYS A 43 0.81 -7.93 -1.50
C LYS A 43 -0.70 -7.99 -1.46
N LEU A 44 -1.31 -7.01 -0.81
CA LEU A 44 -2.75 -6.83 -0.87
C LEU A 44 -3.07 -6.00 -2.13
N ILE A 45 -3.92 -6.54 -3.00
CA ILE A 45 -4.30 -5.90 -4.27
C ILE A 45 -5.81 -5.71 -4.25
N MET A 46 -6.26 -4.48 -4.52
CA MET A 46 -7.68 -4.15 -4.57
C MET A 46 -7.96 -3.09 -5.62
N SER A 47 -9.21 -2.95 -6.06
CA SER A 47 -9.58 -1.91 -7.01
C SER A 47 -9.34 -0.51 -6.42
N HIS A 48 -9.21 0.50 -7.28
CA HIS A 48 -9.11 1.89 -6.80
C HIS A 48 -10.34 2.31 -5.96
N ASN A 49 -11.52 1.80 -6.29
CA ASN A 49 -12.76 2.09 -5.57
C ASN A 49 -12.76 1.46 -4.17
N ASP A 50 -12.32 0.20 -4.07
CA ASP A 50 -12.21 -0.48 -2.79
C ASP A 50 -11.15 0.16 -1.91
N PHE A 51 -10.01 0.54 -2.49
CA PHE A 51 -8.96 1.25 -1.76
C PHE A 51 -9.46 2.60 -1.21
N ARG A 52 -10.19 3.36 -2.03
CA ARG A 52 -10.83 4.60 -1.58
C ARG A 52 -11.75 4.34 -0.40
N ARG A 53 -12.70 3.41 -0.54
CA ARG A 53 -13.66 3.06 0.52
C ARG A 53 -12.97 2.57 1.78
N PHE A 54 -11.94 1.74 1.64
CA PHE A 54 -11.12 1.25 2.74
C PHE A 54 -10.48 2.42 3.51
N THR A 55 -9.84 3.36 2.83
CA THR A 55 -9.22 4.52 3.48
C THR A 55 -10.22 5.49 4.10
N GLU A 56 -11.42 5.62 3.53
CA GLU A 56 -12.51 6.42 4.10
C GLU A 56 -13.01 5.80 5.40
N ILE A 57 -13.18 4.47 5.46
CA ILE A 57 -13.53 3.76 6.69
C ILE A 57 -12.44 3.96 7.75
N LEU A 58 -11.17 3.73 7.41
CA LEU A 58 -10.05 3.85 8.35
C LEU A 58 -9.91 5.25 8.97
N LYS A 59 -10.26 6.32 8.25
CA LYS A 59 -10.21 7.70 8.75
C LYS A 59 -11.30 8.02 9.76
N ASN A 60 -12.36 7.23 9.77
CA ASN A 60 -13.54 7.40 10.61
C ASN A 60 -13.61 6.35 11.74
N LEU A 61 -12.54 5.58 11.94
CA LEU A 61 -12.31 4.77 13.13
C LEU A 61 -11.71 5.63 14.25
#